data_AF-A0A818NCN5-F1
#
_entry.id   AF-A0A818NCN5-F1
#
_cell.length_a   1.000
_cell.length_b   1.000
_cell.length_c   1.000
_cell.angle_alpha   90.00
_cell.angle_beta   90.00
_cell.angle_gamma   90.00
#
_symmetry.space_group_name_H-M   'P 1'
#
loop_
_entity.id
_entity.type
_entity.pdbx_description
1 polymer ?
#
loop_
_entity_poly.entity_id
_entity_poly.type
_entity_poly.pdbx_seq_one_letter_code
_entity_poly.pdbx_strand_id
1 'polypeptide(L)'
;MTLYEYLLKPVKSIRKNLHIRCLSEIVKQFSKFSSRDELIEYSQRPIEYCYGNRMIEACSPNNSTPINLIKLASDLRNQLLVRIAHCIHHFQSLPFLPAANPTLLSLHERYLKLFEKLTFFSMIKTNEDEEKFFNLINMFILQSNDIIGHLSIGCREAEKHFKSYKIMEEFLDNVLQNRLSMRLLADHYLELHKQQKKKDFNNNWRGAICMNFSPAKAVQQCIDDVSSICFETYSVVPYVQIENCMHKPLPYFPSVVEYILRELLKNSMRAIVEYNKVLLGNMQHVKNFFNENRQDALCKIFITSDPNDEHFTISIQDQGGGIDEINETLFRYMFTGDIKEKEEEETNVIADFQERMIQSSQQMYGHGIGLPICRLYAQSFGGSLSLRQVARIGVDVYLRLVNKTSMTAVQRKLGRRYQRYISARQTFEDKEDDPKDIWERIIKMSDVLSAMAIDIQTNDIFPLYGLNNIARNDLNIFCREYIEMAIDFSLNIDPTDEVKNLRIRSQEREIVIAYDDGTIFVIIQSLSKEKNTVLPTFSLDM
;
A
#
# COMPACT_ATOMS: atom_id res chain seq x y z
N MET A 1 -1.43 -23.02 -24.33
CA MET A 1 -2.75 -22.38 -24.13
C MET A 1 -2.92 -21.31 -25.17
N THR A 2 -3.91 -21.42 -26.04
CA THR A 2 -4.26 -20.33 -26.95
C THR A 2 -4.85 -19.16 -26.15
N LEU A 3 -4.72 -17.91 -26.63
CA LEU A 3 -5.38 -16.72 -26.07
C LEU A 3 -6.87 -17.00 -25.77
N TYR A 4 -7.49 -17.79 -26.66
CA TYR A 4 -8.84 -18.29 -26.61
C TYR A 4 -9.12 -19.20 -25.40
N GLU A 5 -8.24 -20.14 -25.07
CA GLU A 5 -8.37 -21.01 -23.89
C GLU A 5 -8.16 -20.27 -22.56
N TYR A 6 -7.31 -19.24 -22.56
CA TYR A 6 -7.05 -18.43 -21.37
C TYR A 6 -8.25 -17.57 -20.98
N LEU A 7 -8.88 -16.88 -21.94
CA LEU A 7 -10.05 -16.03 -21.71
C LEU A 7 -11.33 -16.83 -21.38
N LEU A 8 -11.39 -18.12 -21.76
CA LEU A 8 -12.53 -19.01 -21.53
C LEU A 8 -12.36 -19.98 -20.36
N LYS A 9 -11.25 -19.93 -19.61
CA LYS A 9 -11.02 -20.79 -18.43
C LYS A 9 -12.18 -20.80 -17.41
N PRO A 10 -12.88 -19.68 -17.13
CA PRO A 10 -14.04 -19.71 -16.24
C PRO A 10 -15.36 -20.18 -16.91
N VAL A 11 -15.38 -20.43 -18.23
CA VAL A 11 -16.62 -20.68 -19.02
C VAL A 11 -16.61 -22.09 -19.64
N LYS A 12 -16.01 -23.08 -18.96
CA LYS A 12 -15.80 -24.44 -19.51
C LYS A 12 -17.07 -25.26 -19.84
N SER A 13 -18.29 -24.72 -19.80
CA SER A 13 -19.51 -25.50 -20.08
C SER A 13 -20.42 -25.03 -21.22
N ILE A 14 -20.04 -24.08 -22.09
CA ILE A 14 -21.01 -23.51 -23.05
C ILE A 14 -20.50 -23.52 -24.50
N ARG A 15 -21.41 -23.83 -25.44
CA ARG A 15 -21.23 -24.10 -26.89
C ARG A 15 -20.47 -23.02 -27.69
N LYS A 16 -19.82 -23.45 -28.78
CA LYS A 16 -18.98 -22.68 -29.71
C LYS A 16 -19.47 -21.27 -30.13
N ASN A 17 -20.78 -21.07 -30.27
CA ASN A 17 -21.37 -19.80 -30.73
C ASN A 17 -21.51 -18.71 -29.64
N LEU A 18 -21.39 -19.04 -28.35
CA LEU A 18 -21.37 -18.01 -27.28
C LEU A 18 -19.98 -17.38 -27.10
N HIS A 19 -18.90 -18.00 -27.59
CA HIS A 19 -17.53 -17.54 -27.32
C HIS A 19 -17.12 -16.29 -28.10
N ILE A 20 -17.64 -16.08 -29.32
CA ILE A 20 -17.39 -14.86 -30.10
C ILE A 20 -18.07 -13.65 -29.44
N ARG A 21 -19.26 -13.83 -28.85
CA ARG A 21 -19.93 -12.78 -28.06
C ARG A 21 -19.09 -12.39 -26.85
N CYS A 22 -18.54 -13.37 -26.13
CA CYS A 22 -17.74 -13.13 -24.93
C CYS A 22 -16.47 -12.31 -25.22
N LEU A 23 -15.74 -12.63 -26.30
CA LEU A 23 -14.60 -11.81 -26.74
C LEU A 23 -15.02 -10.41 -27.19
N SER A 24 -16.15 -10.28 -27.89
CA SER A 24 -16.68 -8.97 -28.28
C SER A 24 -17.14 -8.14 -27.08
N GLU A 25 -17.64 -8.78 -26.02
CA GLU A 25 -18.01 -8.15 -24.75
C GLU A 25 -16.79 -7.70 -23.97
N ILE A 26 -15.76 -8.55 -23.87
CA ILE A 26 -14.46 -8.19 -23.27
C ILE A 26 -13.86 -6.99 -24.00
N VAL A 27 -13.83 -7.00 -25.34
CA VAL A 27 -13.34 -5.85 -26.13
C VAL A 27 -14.21 -4.60 -25.95
N LYS A 28 -15.53 -4.73 -25.83
CA LYS A 28 -16.43 -3.61 -25.47
C LYS A 28 -16.26 -3.12 -24.03
N GLN A 29 -15.87 -3.99 -23.10
CA GLN A 29 -15.51 -3.62 -21.74
C GLN A 29 -14.18 -2.86 -21.76
N PHE A 30 -13.20 -3.30 -22.55
CA PHE A 30 -11.96 -2.58 -22.79
C PHE A 30 -12.17 -1.24 -23.50
N SER A 31 -13.17 -1.10 -24.38
CA SER A 31 -13.49 0.23 -24.95
C SER A 31 -14.06 1.21 -23.92
N LYS A 32 -14.53 0.75 -22.75
CA LYS A 32 -14.85 1.61 -21.60
C LYS A 32 -13.62 2.01 -20.77
N PHE A 33 -12.43 1.43 -21.05
CA PHE A 33 -11.19 1.88 -20.42
C PHE A 33 -10.75 3.24 -20.98
N SER A 34 -11.18 3.58 -22.20
CA SER A 34 -10.96 4.89 -22.81
C SER A 34 -12.20 5.78 -22.69
N SER A 35 -11.96 7.09 -22.53
CA SER A 35 -12.90 8.21 -22.69
C SER A 35 -13.79 8.60 -21.51
N ARG A 36 -13.19 9.00 -20.38
CA ARG A 36 -13.82 10.00 -19.49
C ARG A 36 -12.78 11.02 -19.03
N ASP A 37 -12.97 12.26 -19.45
CA ASP A 37 -12.06 13.36 -19.12
C ASP A 37 -11.95 13.55 -17.60
N GLU A 38 -13.07 13.40 -16.87
CA GLU A 38 -13.08 13.46 -15.40
C GLU A 38 -12.18 12.39 -14.76
N LEU A 39 -12.15 11.15 -15.30
CA LEU A 39 -11.31 10.09 -14.74
C LEU A 39 -9.83 10.43 -14.88
N ILE A 40 -9.45 10.97 -16.05
CA ILE A 40 -8.08 11.41 -16.33
C ILE A 40 -7.69 12.55 -15.38
N GLU A 41 -8.56 13.56 -15.26
CA GLU A 41 -8.36 14.70 -14.36
C GLU A 41 -8.14 14.24 -12.91
N TYR A 42 -8.99 13.36 -12.37
CA TYR A 42 -8.84 12.86 -11.00
C TYR A 42 -7.61 11.97 -10.82
N SER A 43 -7.18 11.24 -11.85
CA SER A 43 -5.98 10.40 -11.81
C SER A 43 -4.68 11.21 -11.83
N GLN A 44 -4.69 12.42 -12.37
CA GLN A 44 -3.55 13.35 -12.36
C GLN A 44 -3.41 14.11 -11.04
N ARG A 45 -4.47 14.17 -10.23
CA ARG A 45 -4.43 14.83 -8.92
C ARG A 45 -3.57 14.03 -7.93
N PRO A 46 -2.79 14.71 -7.08
CA PRO A 46 -1.99 14.02 -6.07
C PRO A 46 -2.86 13.39 -4.99
N ILE A 47 -2.42 12.24 -4.48
CA ILE A 47 -3.03 11.63 -3.29
C ILE A 47 -2.54 12.39 -2.05
N GLU A 48 -3.45 13.04 -1.34
CA GLU A 48 -3.13 13.66 -0.06
C GLU A 48 -3.11 12.62 1.06
N TYR A 49 -1.93 12.35 1.63
CA TYR A 49 -1.82 11.43 2.76
C TYR A 49 -2.33 12.08 4.05
N CYS A 50 -3.52 11.66 4.51
CA CYS A 50 -4.07 12.04 5.80
C CYS A 50 -3.47 11.15 6.90
N TYR A 51 -2.50 11.69 7.65
CA TYR A 51 -1.97 11.03 8.83
C TYR A 51 -2.94 11.13 10.01
N GLY A 52 -2.84 10.17 10.93
CA GLY A 52 -3.69 10.13 12.14
C GLY A 52 -3.75 11.46 12.90
N ASN A 53 -2.65 12.23 12.94
CA ASN A 53 -2.63 13.53 13.64
C ASN A 53 -3.53 14.56 12.97
N ARG A 54 -3.53 14.68 11.64
CA ARG A 54 -4.47 15.59 10.94
C ARG A 54 -5.92 15.18 11.19
N MET A 55 -6.19 13.88 11.26
CA MET A 55 -7.53 13.35 11.55
C MET A 55 -7.94 13.62 13.01
N ILE A 56 -7.02 13.53 13.96
CA ILE A 56 -7.22 13.88 15.38
C ILE A 56 -7.41 15.40 15.55
N GLU A 57 -6.60 16.22 14.88
CA GLU A 57 -6.66 17.68 14.88
C GLU A 57 -7.98 18.18 14.29
N ALA A 58 -8.45 17.55 13.20
CA ALA A 58 -9.74 17.85 12.57
C ALA A 58 -10.95 17.59 13.48
N CYS A 59 -10.79 16.77 14.53
CA CYS A 59 -11.84 16.49 15.51
C CYS A 59 -12.00 17.57 16.60
N SER A 60 -11.26 18.69 16.54
CA SER A 60 -11.17 19.75 17.58
C SER A 60 -10.65 19.27 18.94
N PRO A 61 -9.70 19.99 19.58
CA PRO A 61 -9.27 19.68 20.95
C PRO A 61 -10.26 20.13 22.02
N ASN A 62 -11.14 21.08 21.71
CA ASN A 62 -12.13 21.61 22.63
C ASN A 62 -13.53 21.12 22.22
N ASN A 63 -14.13 20.26 23.04
CA ASN A 63 -15.46 19.63 22.91
C ASN A 63 -16.65 20.61 22.73
N SER A 64 -16.41 21.90 22.49
CA SER A 64 -17.40 22.97 22.39
C SER A 64 -17.97 23.18 20.99
N THR A 65 -17.29 22.73 19.93
CA THR A 65 -17.79 22.83 18.54
C THR A 65 -18.12 21.45 17.98
N PRO A 66 -19.35 21.18 17.51
CA PRO A 66 -19.69 19.92 16.88
C PRO A 66 -18.87 19.73 15.60
N ILE A 67 -18.47 18.49 15.35
CA ILE A 67 -17.73 18.11 14.15
C ILE A 67 -18.58 18.45 12.92
N ASN A 68 -17.98 19.12 11.94
CA ASN A 68 -18.64 19.49 10.69
C ASN A 68 -18.63 18.28 9.74
N LEU A 69 -19.63 17.39 9.90
CA LEU A 69 -19.79 16.20 9.07
C LEU A 69 -19.98 16.52 7.59
N ILE A 70 -20.64 17.63 7.25
CA ILE A 70 -20.86 18.06 5.87
C ILE A 70 -19.52 18.33 5.18
N LYS A 71 -18.63 19.07 5.85
CA LYS A 71 -17.28 19.33 5.35
C LYS A 71 -16.47 18.04 5.25
N LEU A 72 -16.48 17.20 6.29
CA LEU A 72 -15.77 15.92 6.27
C LEU A 72 -16.25 14.98 5.16
N ALA A 73 -17.56 14.92 4.92
CA ALA A 73 -18.15 14.12 3.85
C ALA A 73 -17.74 14.65 2.48
N SER A 74 -17.74 15.98 2.28
CA SER A 74 -17.26 16.61 1.04
C SER A 74 -15.77 16.34 0.80
N ASP A 75 -14.94 16.48 1.83
CA ASP A 75 -13.51 16.20 1.76
C ASP A 75 -13.26 14.72 1.47
N LEU A 76 -13.98 13.82 2.16
CA LEU A 76 -13.90 12.37 1.93
C LEU A 76 -14.28 12.02 0.49
N ARG A 77 -15.38 12.56 -0.03
CA ARG A 77 -15.81 12.33 -1.41
C ARG A 77 -14.70 12.67 -2.40
N ASN A 78 -14.08 13.84 -2.28
CA ASN A 78 -12.99 14.28 -3.15
C ASN A 78 -11.77 13.35 -3.03
N GLN A 79 -11.38 12.99 -1.81
CA GLN A 79 -10.24 12.11 -1.54
C GLN A 79 -10.45 10.68 -2.04
N LEU A 80 -11.70 10.18 -2.01
CA LEU A 80 -12.06 8.88 -2.57
C LEU A 80 -12.05 8.93 -4.10
N LEU A 81 -12.61 9.97 -4.74
CA LEU A 81 -12.59 10.11 -6.20
C LEU A 81 -11.17 10.04 -6.77
N VAL A 82 -10.23 10.79 -6.19
CA VAL A 82 -8.81 10.74 -6.57
C VAL A 82 -8.26 9.32 -6.43
N ARG A 83 -8.38 8.69 -5.25
CA ARG A 83 -7.81 7.35 -5.01
C ARG A 83 -8.43 6.26 -5.88
N ILE A 84 -9.73 6.33 -6.16
CA ILE A 84 -10.42 5.39 -7.04
C ILE A 84 -9.93 5.58 -8.48
N ALA A 85 -9.75 6.83 -8.93
CA ALA A 85 -9.19 7.11 -10.26
C ALA A 85 -7.77 6.53 -10.40
N HIS A 86 -6.91 6.71 -9.40
CA HIS A 86 -5.60 6.05 -9.33
C HIS A 86 -5.70 4.53 -9.38
N CYS A 87 -6.57 3.92 -8.57
CA CYS A 87 -6.82 2.47 -8.64
C CYS A 87 -7.22 2.02 -10.05
N ILE A 88 -8.19 2.70 -10.67
CA ILE A 88 -8.63 2.39 -12.03
C ILE A 88 -7.45 2.48 -12.99
N HIS A 89 -6.68 3.58 -12.94
CA HIS A 89 -5.48 3.75 -13.77
C HIS A 89 -4.49 2.58 -13.62
N HIS A 90 -4.24 2.09 -12.40
CA HIS A 90 -3.37 0.92 -12.20
C HIS A 90 -3.92 -0.36 -12.87
N PHE A 91 -5.22 -0.61 -12.83
CA PHE A 91 -5.85 -1.71 -13.60
C PHE A 91 -5.70 -1.50 -15.10
N GLN A 92 -5.83 -0.26 -15.59
CA GLN A 92 -5.70 0.07 -17.02
C GLN A 92 -4.24 -0.05 -17.51
N SER A 93 -3.27 0.09 -16.61
CA SER A 93 -1.83 -0.04 -16.92
C SER A 93 -1.35 -1.50 -17.05
N LEU A 94 -2.18 -2.48 -16.67
CA LEU A 94 -1.84 -3.89 -16.78
C LEU A 94 -1.66 -4.32 -18.25
N PRO A 95 -0.74 -5.28 -18.52
CA PRO A 95 -0.68 -5.89 -19.84
C PRO A 95 -2.02 -6.53 -20.22
N PHE A 96 -2.34 -6.58 -21.51
CA PHE A 96 -3.65 -7.03 -22.01
C PHE A 96 -4.11 -8.38 -21.41
N LEU A 97 -3.22 -9.35 -21.28
CA LEU A 97 -3.57 -10.68 -20.77
C LEU A 97 -3.96 -10.68 -19.27
N PRO A 98 -3.15 -10.12 -18.34
CA PRO A 98 -3.62 -9.87 -16.99
C PRO A 98 -4.87 -9.01 -16.90
N ALA A 99 -4.95 -7.91 -17.67
CA ALA A 99 -6.10 -7.02 -17.65
C ALA A 99 -7.40 -7.73 -18.09
N ALA A 100 -7.30 -8.70 -19.00
CA ALA A 100 -8.42 -9.47 -19.52
C ALA A 100 -8.80 -10.67 -18.64
N ASN A 101 -8.07 -10.90 -17.53
CA ASN A 101 -8.49 -11.88 -16.53
C ASN A 101 -9.89 -11.50 -15.99
N PRO A 102 -10.89 -12.41 -16.03
CA PRO A 102 -12.26 -12.07 -15.64
C PRO A 102 -12.40 -11.56 -14.21
N THR A 103 -11.59 -12.08 -13.29
CA THR A 103 -11.59 -11.65 -11.89
C THR A 103 -11.05 -10.23 -11.75
N LEU A 104 -9.90 -9.93 -12.36
CA LEU A 104 -9.32 -8.57 -12.35
C LEU A 104 -10.21 -7.55 -13.09
N LEU A 105 -10.79 -7.95 -14.22
CA LEU A 105 -11.72 -7.11 -14.98
C LEU A 105 -12.98 -6.79 -14.16
N SER A 106 -13.53 -7.78 -13.42
CA SER A 106 -14.69 -7.57 -12.55
C SER A 106 -14.38 -6.57 -11.42
N LEU A 107 -13.16 -6.60 -10.86
CA LEU A 107 -12.72 -5.64 -9.86
C LEU A 107 -12.57 -4.24 -10.44
N HIS A 108 -11.97 -4.11 -11.62
CA HIS A 108 -11.90 -2.85 -12.35
C HIS A 108 -13.31 -2.26 -12.56
N GLU A 109 -14.28 -3.06 -13.01
CA GLU A 109 -15.66 -2.58 -13.18
C GLU A 109 -16.32 -2.13 -11.87
N ARG A 110 -16.02 -2.80 -10.75
CA ARG A 110 -16.53 -2.39 -9.43
C ARG A 110 -15.97 -1.03 -9.02
N TYR A 111 -14.68 -0.78 -9.24
CA TYR A 111 -14.08 0.54 -9.00
C TYR A 111 -14.68 1.61 -9.93
N LEU A 112 -14.90 1.29 -11.21
CA LEU A 112 -15.50 2.22 -12.17
C LEU A 112 -16.95 2.59 -11.78
N LYS A 113 -17.77 1.60 -11.40
CA LYS A 113 -19.14 1.83 -10.91
C LYS A 113 -19.17 2.67 -9.63
N LEU A 114 -18.18 2.49 -8.76
CA LEU A 114 -18.05 3.32 -7.56
C LEU A 114 -17.68 4.75 -7.91
N PHE A 115 -16.71 4.94 -8.80
CA PHE A 115 -16.32 6.26 -9.29
C PHE A 115 -17.52 7.00 -9.85
N GLU A 116 -18.30 6.35 -10.71
CA GLU A 116 -19.57 6.86 -11.24
C GLU A 116 -20.54 7.31 -10.15
N LYS A 117 -20.81 6.43 -9.17
CA LYS A 117 -21.73 6.76 -8.08
C LYS A 117 -21.27 7.98 -7.28
N LEU A 118 -19.96 8.16 -7.11
CA LEU A 118 -19.39 9.30 -6.39
C LEU A 118 -19.33 10.57 -7.23
N THR A 119 -19.12 10.50 -8.55
CA THR A 119 -19.16 11.67 -9.43
C THR A 119 -20.58 12.19 -9.58
N PHE A 120 -21.57 11.29 -9.77
CA PHE A 120 -22.99 11.65 -9.85
C PHE A 120 -23.62 12.05 -8.52
N PHE A 121 -22.95 11.84 -7.39
CA PHE A 121 -23.46 12.28 -6.10
C PHE A 121 -23.54 13.82 -6.06
N SER A 122 -24.67 14.37 -5.60
CA SER A 122 -24.84 15.82 -5.52
C SER A 122 -23.85 16.45 -4.54
N MET A 123 -23.59 17.76 -4.67
CA MET A 123 -22.75 18.47 -3.71
C MET A 123 -23.36 18.38 -2.31
N ILE A 124 -22.57 17.96 -1.33
CA ILE A 124 -23.03 17.72 0.04
C ILE A 124 -23.15 19.07 0.75
N LYS A 125 -24.36 19.58 0.91
CA LYS A 125 -24.62 20.90 1.52
C LYS A 125 -25.52 20.82 2.73
N THR A 126 -26.36 19.80 2.81
CA THR A 126 -27.33 19.62 3.89
C THR A 126 -27.03 18.36 4.72
N ASN A 127 -27.61 18.28 5.91
CA ASN A 127 -27.54 17.07 6.74
C ASN A 127 -28.22 15.87 6.05
N GLU A 128 -29.23 16.10 5.20
CA GLU A 128 -29.89 15.03 4.46
C GLU A 128 -28.99 14.47 3.35
N ASP A 129 -28.21 15.34 2.68
CA ASP A 129 -27.21 14.91 1.71
C ASP A 129 -26.08 14.11 2.39
N GLU A 130 -25.65 14.56 3.57
CA GLU A 130 -24.64 13.87 4.38
C GLU A 130 -25.13 12.48 4.81
N GLU A 131 -26.39 12.35 5.22
CA GLU A 131 -27.00 11.07 5.55
C GLU A 131 -27.05 10.11 4.35
N LYS A 132 -27.42 10.62 3.17
CA LYS A 132 -27.41 9.84 1.92
C LYS A 132 -25.99 9.39 1.58
N PHE A 133 -25.00 10.26 1.78
CA PHE A 133 -23.59 9.94 1.55
C PHE A 133 -23.07 8.89 2.53
N PHE A 134 -23.39 9.01 3.82
CA PHE A 134 -23.08 8.02 4.84
C PHE A 134 -23.55 6.61 4.43
N ASN A 135 -24.81 6.50 3.98
CA ASN A 135 -25.38 5.22 3.55
C ASN A 135 -24.66 4.67 2.30
N LEU A 136 -24.30 5.54 1.34
CA LEU A 136 -23.54 5.15 0.15
C LEU A 136 -22.16 4.58 0.53
N ILE A 137 -21.41 5.28 1.39
CA ILE A 137 -20.08 4.85 1.83
C ILE A 137 -20.14 3.57 2.66
N ASN A 138 -21.12 3.45 3.58
CA ASN A 138 -21.29 2.24 4.38
C ASN A 138 -21.58 1.02 3.50
N MET A 139 -22.45 1.17 2.49
CA MET A 139 -22.71 0.12 1.50
C MET A 139 -21.44 -0.25 0.71
N PHE A 140 -20.67 0.74 0.26
CA PHE A 140 -19.42 0.50 -0.47
C PHE A 140 -18.41 -0.29 0.38
N ILE A 141 -18.25 0.08 1.64
CA ILE A 141 -17.34 -0.54 2.59
C ILE A 141 -17.66 -2.01 2.79
N LEU A 142 -18.94 -2.34 3.00
CA LEU A 142 -19.42 -3.72 3.09
C LEU A 142 -19.17 -4.51 1.80
N GLN A 143 -19.45 -3.88 0.64
CA GLN A 143 -19.20 -4.51 -0.65
C GLN A 143 -17.71 -4.73 -0.90
N SER A 144 -16.80 -3.96 -0.31
CA SER A 144 -15.35 -4.00 -0.60
C SER A 144 -14.54 -5.07 0.18
N ASN A 145 -15.19 -5.84 1.05
CA ASN A 145 -14.51 -6.77 1.97
C ASN A 145 -13.79 -7.93 1.24
N ASP A 146 -14.34 -8.37 0.11
CA ASP A 146 -13.86 -9.49 -0.71
C ASP A 146 -12.79 -9.09 -1.75
N ILE A 147 -12.44 -7.80 -1.85
CA ILE A 147 -11.54 -7.29 -2.91
C ILE A 147 -10.15 -7.92 -2.81
N ILE A 148 -9.57 -8.05 -1.62
CA ILE A 148 -8.23 -8.63 -1.44
C ILE A 148 -8.21 -10.09 -1.91
N GLY A 149 -9.28 -10.84 -1.63
CA GLY A 149 -9.47 -12.20 -2.12
C GLY A 149 -9.52 -12.29 -3.64
N HIS A 150 -10.37 -11.49 -4.28
CA HIS A 150 -10.47 -11.46 -5.73
C HIS A 150 -9.17 -10.96 -6.40
N LEU A 151 -8.47 -10.00 -5.80
CA LEU A 151 -7.15 -9.57 -6.29
C LEU A 151 -6.17 -10.75 -6.27
N SER A 152 -6.17 -11.51 -5.18
CA SER A 152 -5.32 -12.69 -5.05
C SER A 152 -5.62 -13.73 -6.11
N ILE A 153 -6.90 -14.07 -6.31
CA ILE A 153 -7.33 -15.04 -7.32
C ILE A 153 -6.94 -14.57 -8.72
N GLY A 154 -7.31 -13.34 -9.07
CA GLY A 154 -7.06 -12.79 -10.41
C GLY A 154 -5.58 -12.70 -10.74
N CYS A 155 -4.75 -12.26 -9.79
CA CYS A 155 -3.30 -12.21 -9.97
C CYS A 155 -2.67 -13.61 -10.05
N ARG A 156 -3.13 -14.58 -9.25
CA ARG A 156 -2.68 -15.98 -9.30
C ARG A 156 -3.02 -16.63 -10.65
N GLU A 157 -4.23 -16.42 -11.15
CA GLU A 157 -4.67 -16.92 -12.45
C GLU A 157 -3.90 -16.30 -13.62
N ALA A 158 -3.60 -15.00 -13.51
CA ALA A 158 -2.88 -14.23 -14.52
C ALA A 158 -1.36 -14.28 -14.37
N GLU A 159 -0.80 -14.93 -13.36
CA GLU A 159 0.61 -14.84 -12.97
C GLU A 159 1.56 -15.10 -14.14
N LYS A 160 1.32 -16.18 -14.88
CA LYS A 160 2.12 -16.59 -16.05
C LYS A 160 2.05 -15.62 -17.23
N HIS A 161 1.12 -14.66 -17.19
CA HIS A 161 0.86 -13.71 -18.26
C HIS A 161 1.38 -12.30 -17.94
N PHE A 162 1.89 -12.07 -16.73
CA PHE A 162 2.68 -10.88 -16.44
C PHE A 162 4.04 -10.99 -17.13
N LYS A 163 4.52 -9.89 -17.73
CA LYS A 163 5.83 -9.84 -18.38
C LYS A 163 6.98 -10.05 -17.38
N SER A 164 6.79 -9.58 -16.15
CA SER A 164 7.71 -9.76 -15.03
C SER A 164 6.94 -9.74 -13.71
N TYR A 165 7.49 -10.41 -12.68
CA TYR A 165 6.93 -10.36 -11.33
C TYR A 165 6.85 -8.92 -10.79
N LYS A 166 7.85 -8.08 -11.12
CA LYS A 166 7.90 -6.67 -10.68
C LYS A 166 6.66 -5.87 -11.08
N ILE A 167 6.11 -6.10 -12.28
CA ILE A 167 4.88 -5.42 -12.74
C ILE A 167 3.67 -5.86 -11.89
N MET A 168 3.57 -7.14 -11.54
CA MET A 168 2.51 -7.63 -10.65
C MET A 168 2.65 -7.04 -9.25
N GLU A 169 3.87 -7.03 -8.71
CA GLU A 169 4.18 -6.48 -7.39
C GLU A 169 3.83 -4.99 -7.32
N GLU A 170 4.30 -4.18 -8.28
CA GLU A 170 3.98 -2.75 -8.35
C GLU A 170 2.46 -2.52 -8.46
N PHE A 171 1.76 -3.34 -9.27
CA PHE A 171 0.30 -3.26 -9.37
C PHE A 171 -0.39 -3.57 -8.02
N LEU A 172 -0.02 -4.67 -7.36
CA LEU A 172 -0.60 -5.09 -6.10
C LEU A 172 -0.30 -4.09 -4.98
N ASP A 173 0.94 -3.65 -4.84
CA ASP A 173 1.37 -2.66 -3.86
C ASP A 173 0.53 -1.38 -3.97
N ASN A 174 0.42 -0.84 -5.18
CA ASN A 174 -0.32 0.40 -5.43
C ASN A 174 -1.82 0.25 -5.14
N VAL A 175 -2.46 -0.83 -5.62
CA VAL A 175 -3.89 -1.05 -5.39
C VAL A 175 -4.20 -1.31 -3.91
N LEU A 176 -3.39 -2.11 -3.22
CA LEU A 176 -3.57 -2.44 -1.82
C LEU A 176 -3.30 -1.25 -0.91
N GLN A 177 -2.29 -0.42 -1.22
CA GLN A 177 -2.00 0.80 -0.49
C GLN A 177 -3.14 1.82 -0.63
N ASN A 178 -3.63 2.04 -1.85
CA ASN A 178 -4.77 2.92 -2.09
C ASN A 178 -6.02 2.41 -1.37
N ARG A 179 -6.24 1.09 -1.40
CA ARG A 179 -7.36 0.45 -0.68
C ARG A 179 -7.26 0.67 0.83
N LEU A 180 -6.10 0.47 1.44
CA LEU A 180 -5.88 0.73 2.86
C LEU A 180 -6.22 2.19 3.19
N SER A 181 -5.72 3.14 2.40
CA SER A 181 -5.97 4.56 2.61
C SER A 181 -7.45 4.92 2.50
N MET A 182 -8.14 4.43 1.46
CA MET A 182 -9.59 4.62 1.30
C MET A 182 -10.37 4.03 2.49
N ARG A 183 -9.99 2.84 2.93
CA ARG A 183 -10.66 2.14 4.05
C ARG A 183 -10.54 2.94 5.34
N LEU A 184 -9.36 3.44 5.66
CA LEU A 184 -9.12 4.23 6.88
C LEU A 184 -9.91 5.54 6.90
N LEU A 185 -9.93 6.25 5.76
CA LEU A 185 -10.67 7.50 5.62
C LEU A 185 -12.19 7.28 5.78
N ALA A 186 -12.71 6.25 5.11
CA ALA A 186 -14.11 5.88 5.18
C ALA A 186 -14.50 5.41 6.59
N ASP A 187 -13.76 4.47 7.18
CA ASP A 187 -14.05 3.95 8.52
C ASP A 187 -14.01 5.09 9.56
N HIS A 188 -13.05 6.01 9.46
CA HIS A 188 -12.99 7.15 10.37
C HIS A 188 -14.22 8.06 10.26
N TYR A 189 -14.63 8.41 9.03
CA TYR A 189 -15.85 9.20 8.81
C TYR A 189 -17.11 8.48 9.30
N LEU A 190 -17.26 7.18 8.99
CA LEU A 190 -18.41 6.39 9.42
C LEU A 190 -18.51 6.33 10.95
N GLU A 191 -17.39 6.15 11.64
CA GLU A 191 -17.37 6.15 13.11
C GLU A 191 -17.65 7.53 13.71
N LEU A 192 -17.12 8.61 13.12
CA LEU A 192 -17.45 9.98 13.56
C LEU A 192 -18.95 10.27 13.43
N HIS A 193 -19.54 9.90 12.29
CA HIS A 193 -20.97 10.04 12.06
C HIS A 193 -21.79 9.28 13.12
N LYS A 194 -21.42 8.03 13.42
CA LYS A 194 -22.09 7.22 14.47
C LYS A 194 -21.94 7.83 15.87
N GLN A 195 -20.74 8.30 16.22
CA GLN A 195 -20.44 8.93 17.51
C GLN A 195 -21.29 10.20 17.71
N GLN A 196 -21.35 11.06 16.69
CA GLN A 196 -22.14 12.29 16.73
C GLN A 196 -23.66 12.03 16.83
N LYS A 197 -24.17 11.02 16.12
CA LYS A 197 -25.59 10.60 16.24
C LYS A 197 -25.95 10.05 17.62
N LYS A 198 -25.09 9.20 18.19
CA LYS A 198 -25.30 8.61 19.52
C LYS A 198 -25.06 9.60 20.65
N LYS A 199 -24.51 10.79 20.35
CA LYS A 199 -23.95 11.74 21.35
C LYS A 199 -22.93 11.07 22.27
N ASP A 200 -22.25 10.05 21.75
CA ASP A 200 -21.24 9.27 22.46
C ASP A 200 -19.87 9.90 22.20
N PHE A 201 -19.57 10.94 22.98
CA PHE A 201 -18.29 11.64 22.96
C PHE A 201 -17.32 11.01 23.96
N ASN A 202 -17.20 9.68 23.96
CA ASN A 202 -16.18 9.01 24.77
C ASN A 202 -14.79 9.54 24.36
N ASN A 203 -14.08 10.17 25.31
CA ASN A 203 -12.76 10.75 25.08
C ASN A 203 -11.71 9.75 24.59
N ASN A 204 -11.98 8.43 24.69
CA ASN A 204 -11.07 7.39 24.25
C ASN A 204 -11.08 7.14 22.72
N TRP A 205 -12.11 7.56 21.99
CA TRP A 205 -12.21 7.33 20.55
C TRP A 205 -12.46 8.63 19.78
N ARG A 206 -11.76 8.79 18.66
CA ARG A 206 -11.96 9.88 17.69
C ARG A 206 -12.15 9.27 16.31
N GLY A 207 -13.40 9.06 15.92
CA GLY A 207 -13.74 8.21 14.78
C GLY A 207 -13.13 6.83 14.96
N ALA A 208 -12.40 6.34 13.96
CA ALA A 208 -11.72 5.06 13.99
C ALA A 208 -10.37 5.04 14.76
N ILE A 209 -9.98 6.14 15.40
CA ILE A 209 -8.71 6.23 16.15
C ILE A 209 -8.98 6.01 17.63
N CYS A 210 -8.28 5.04 18.23
CA CYS A 210 -8.26 4.86 19.68
C CYS A 210 -7.18 5.75 20.27
N MET A 211 -7.57 6.67 21.15
CA MET A 211 -6.66 7.65 21.76
C MET A 211 -5.75 7.01 22.82
N ASN A 212 -6.25 6.01 23.56
CA ASN A 212 -5.46 5.23 24.51
C ASN A 212 -5.22 3.80 24.00
N PHE A 213 -4.70 3.65 22.78
CA PHE A 213 -4.35 2.33 22.24
C PHE A 213 -3.21 1.72 23.05
N SER A 214 -3.40 0.46 23.46
CA SER A 214 -2.39 -0.34 24.15
C SER A 214 -1.97 -1.50 23.25
N PRO A 215 -0.72 -1.51 22.74
CA PRO A 215 -0.23 -2.61 21.93
C PRO A 215 -0.35 -3.96 22.63
N ALA A 216 -0.09 -4.02 23.94
CA ALA A 216 -0.21 -5.24 24.74
C ALA A 216 -1.64 -5.81 24.73
N LYS A 217 -2.66 -4.94 24.87
CA LYS A 217 -4.07 -5.38 24.78
C LYS A 217 -4.43 -5.87 23.39
N ALA A 218 -3.97 -5.17 22.35
CA ALA A 218 -4.21 -5.57 20.96
C ALA A 218 -3.56 -6.92 20.63
N VAL A 219 -2.32 -7.13 21.10
CA VAL A 219 -1.61 -8.42 20.98
C VAL A 219 -2.37 -9.52 21.70
N GLN A 220 -2.79 -9.30 22.95
CA GLN A 220 -3.55 -10.31 23.69
C GLN A 220 -4.85 -10.69 22.97
N GLN A 221 -5.61 -9.71 22.49
CA GLN A 221 -6.84 -9.96 21.75
C GLN A 221 -6.57 -10.75 20.46
N CYS A 222 -5.50 -10.41 19.72
CA CYS A 222 -5.13 -11.17 18.53
C CYS A 222 -4.67 -12.60 18.85
N ILE A 223 -4.01 -12.83 20.00
CA ILE A 223 -3.68 -14.18 20.46
C ILE A 223 -4.97 -14.96 20.71
N ASP A 224 -5.95 -14.38 21.40
CA ASP A 224 -7.21 -15.06 21.73
C ASP A 224 -7.99 -15.41 20.44
N ASP A 225 -8.07 -14.47 19.50
CA ASP A 225 -8.71 -14.65 18.19
C ASP A 225 -8.04 -15.78 17.39
N VAL A 226 -6.70 -15.72 17.25
CA VAL A 226 -5.94 -16.71 16.46
C VAL A 226 -5.86 -18.06 17.16
N SER A 227 -5.87 -18.10 18.50
CA SER A 227 -5.93 -19.34 19.28
C SER A 227 -7.22 -20.11 19.00
N SER A 228 -8.34 -19.41 18.87
CA SER A 228 -9.63 -20.02 18.49
C SER A 228 -9.53 -20.68 17.12
N ILE A 229 -8.97 -19.97 16.13
CA ILE A 229 -8.75 -20.48 14.77
C ILE A 229 -7.76 -21.66 14.76
N CYS A 230 -6.69 -21.57 15.55
CA CYS A 230 -5.67 -22.62 15.69
C CYS A 230 -6.27 -23.89 16.30
N PHE A 231 -7.10 -23.74 17.34
CA PHE A 231 -7.78 -24.85 17.98
C PHE A 231 -8.78 -25.52 17.05
N GLU A 232 -9.56 -24.75 16.28
CA GLU A 232 -10.46 -25.31 15.26
C GLU A 232 -9.69 -26.10 14.19
N THR A 233 -8.51 -25.62 13.79
CA THR A 233 -7.71 -26.25 12.72
C THR A 233 -6.92 -27.48 13.19
N TYR A 234 -6.26 -27.40 14.34
CA TYR A 234 -5.29 -28.40 14.80
C TYR A 234 -5.70 -29.10 16.12
N SER A 235 -6.76 -28.64 16.79
CA SER A 235 -7.18 -29.07 18.13
C SER A 235 -6.11 -28.89 19.22
N VAL A 236 -5.13 -28.02 18.96
CA VAL A 236 -4.05 -27.61 19.86
C VAL A 236 -3.77 -26.13 19.65
N VAL A 237 -3.24 -25.48 20.70
CA VAL A 237 -2.80 -24.08 20.64
C VAL A 237 -1.45 -23.99 21.34
N PRO A 238 -0.40 -23.46 20.69
CA PRO A 238 0.89 -23.25 21.35
C PRO A 238 0.79 -22.11 22.37
N TYR A 239 1.49 -22.24 23.50
CA TYR A 239 1.52 -21.19 24.51
C TYR A 239 2.31 -19.98 24.02
N VAL A 240 1.70 -18.79 24.15
CA VAL A 240 2.28 -17.50 23.77
C VAL A 240 2.47 -16.64 25.01
N GLN A 241 3.69 -16.17 25.23
CA GLN A 241 4.04 -15.28 26.35
C GLN A 241 4.23 -13.84 25.85
N ILE A 242 3.62 -12.88 26.54
CA ILE A 242 3.78 -11.45 26.26
C ILE A 242 4.71 -10.83 27.31
N GLU A 243 5.75 -10.16 26.84
CA GLU A 243 6.62 -9.28 27.63
C GLU A 243 6.42 -7.84 27.17
N ASN A 244 5.75 -7.05 28.01
CA ASN A 244 5.43 -5.66 27.69
C ASN A 244 6.29 -4.67 28.48
N CYS A 245 7.17 -3.97 27.77
CA CYS A 245 7.98 -2.87 28.27
C CYS A 245 7.38 -1.48 27.95
N MET A 246 6.21 -1.42 27.29
CA MET A 246 5.51 -0.16 27.05
C MET A 246 4.74 0.28 28.29
N HIS A 247 5.00 1.52 28.73
CA HIS A 247 4.36 2.10 29.91
C HIS A 247 3.23 3.09 29.59
N LYS A 248 3.17 3.61 28.36
CA LYS A 248 2.18 4.63 27.98
C LYS A 248 1.33 4.18 26.80
N PRO A 249 0.00 4.34 26.86
CA PRO A 249 -0.83 4.19 25.67
C PRO A 249 -0.57 5.34 24.70
N LEU A 250 -0.90 5.12 23.44
CA LEU A 250 -0.68 6.08 22.35
C LEU A 250 -1.88 6.11 21.41
N PRO A 251 -2.11 7.18 20.63
CA PRO A 251 -3.21 7.21 19.67
C PRO A 251 -2.87 6.38 18.42
N TYR A 252 -3.70 5.39 18.06
CA TYR A 252 -3.46 4.56 16.88
C TYR A 252 -4.75 4.07 16.20
N PHE A 253 -4.63 3.51 14.98
CA PHE A 253 -5.71 2.78 14.30
C PHE A 253 -5.61 1.30 14.67
N PRO A 254 -6.44 0.78 15.59
CA PRO A 254 -6.29 -0.59 16.07
C PRO A 254 -6.45 -1.62 14.94
N SER A 255 -7.39 -1.38 14.03
CA SER A 255 -7.71 -2.28 12.91
C SER A 255 -6.50 -2.62 12.02
N VAL A 256 -5.56 -1.68 11.83
CA VAL A 256 -4.35 -1.90 11.02
C VAL A 256 -3.36 -2.79 11.76
N VAL A 257 -3.12 -2.49 13.04
CA VAL A 257 -2.18 -3.26 13.87
C VAL A 257 -2.69 -4.67 14.06
N GLU A 258 -3.96 -4.81 14.41
CA GLU A 258 -4.60 -6.10 14.61
C GLU A 258 -4.62 -6.95 13.33
N TYR A 259 -4.79 -6.34 12.14
CA TYR A 259 -4.68 -7.08 10.89
C TYR A 259 -3.28 -7.69 10.73
N ILE A 260 -2.23 -6.88 10.93
CA ILE A 260 -0.84 -7.35 10.82
C ILE A 260 -0.57 -8.44 11.87
N LEU A 261 -0.97 -8.20 13.12
CA LEU A 261 -0.75 -9.15 14.23
C LEU A 261 -1.45 -10.48 13.97
N ARG A 262 -2.71 -10.50 13.53
CA ARG A 262 -3.43 -11.74 13.22
C ARG A 262 -2.73 -12.55 12.14
N GLU A 263 -2.26 -11.92 11.07
CA GLU A 263 -1.54 -12.61 10.00
C GLU A 263 -0.19 -13.18 10.48
N LEU A 264 0.59 -12.41 11.25
CA LEU A 264 1.86 -12.87 11.80
C LEU A 264 1.68 -14.00 12.81
N LEU A 265 0.71 -13.88 13.72
CA LEU A 265 0.41 -14.90 14.73
C LEU A 265 -0.11 -16.19 14.11
N LYS A 266 -0.95 -16.12 13.06
CA LYS A 266 -1.37 -17.31 12.31
C LYS A 266 -0.16 -18.05 11.75
N ASN A 267 0.78 -17.33 11.14
CA ASN A 267 2.00 -17.92 10.58
C ASN A 267 2.87 -18.56 11.67
N SER A 268 3.13 -17.86 12.76
CA SER A 268 3.94 -18.39 13.87
C SER A 268 3.29 -19.59 14.56
N MET A 269 2.01 -19.53 14.91
CA MET A 269 1.31 -20.66 15.54
C MET A 269 1.24 -21.87 14.60
N ARG A 270 0.98 -21.64 13.31
CA ARG A 270 1.02 -22.69 12.29
C ARG A 270 2.39 -23.35 12.21
N ALA A 271 3.45 -22.56 12.10
CA ALA A 271 4.82 -23.08 12.02
C ALA A 271 5.18 -23.93 13.24
N ILE A 272 4.85 -23.47 14.45
CA ILE A 272 5.08 -24.23 15.69
C ILE A 272 4.36 -25.58 15.66
N VAL A 273 3.07 -25.60 15.30
CA VAL A 273 2.28 -26.84 15.30
C VAL A 273 2.76 -27.80 14.21
N GLU A 274 3.00 -27.32 12.99
CA GLU A 274 3.43 -28.14 11.87
C GLU A 274 4.85 -28.70 12.10
N TYR A 275 5.76 -27.90 12.63
CA TYR A 275 7.11 -28.34 12.98
C TYR A 275 7.10 -29.44 14.05
N ASN A 276 6.36 -29.24 15.15
CA ASN A 276 6.25 -30.24 16.20
C ASN A 276 5.54 -31.52 15.72
N LYS A 277 4.59 -31.42 14.78
CA LYS A 277 3.97 -32.59 14.15
C LYS A 277 5.00 -33.41 13.37
N VAL A 278 5.90 -32.75 12.64
CA VAL A 278 6.97 -33.43 11.90
C VAL A 278 7.97 -34.06 12.88
N LEU A 279 8.39 -33.34 13.91
CA LEU A 279 9.34 -33.85 14.91
C LEU A 279 8.81 -35.04 15.71
N LEU A 280 7.55 -34.99 16.15
CA LEU A 280 6.92 -35.99 17.02
C LEU A 280 6.17 -37.08 16.24
N GLY A 281 6.07 -36.94 14.92
CA GLY A 281 5.48 -37.91 13.98
C GLY A 281 3.95 -37.89 13.87
N ASN A 282 3.21 -37.41 14.87
CA ASN A 282 1.74 -37.32 14.80
C ASN A 282 1.14 -36.21 15.67
N MET A 283 -0.13 -35.85 15.42
CA MET A 283 -0.82 -34.79 16.16
C MET A 283 -1.18 -35.16 17.61
N GLN A 284 -1.29 -36.45 17.92
CA GLN A 284 -1.59 -36.90 19.29
C GLN A 284 -0.40 -36.66 20.23
N HIS A 285 0.81 -36.85 19.75
CA HIS A 285 2.03 -36.54 20.48
C HIS A 285 2.21 -35.03 20.65
N VAL A 286 1.86 -34.22 19.65
CA VAL A 286 1.82 -32.75 19.78
C VAL A 286 0.86 -32.33 20.89
N LYS A 287 -0.35 -32.91 20.93
CA LYS A 287 -1.32 -32.67 22.01
C LYS A 287 -0.73 -33.00 23.39
N ASN A 288 -0.07 -34.14 23.53
CA ASN A 288 0.55 -34.54 24.79
C ASN A 288 1.69 -33.59 25.17
N PHE A 289 2.57 -33.26 24.21
CA PHE A 289 3.70 -32.35 24.39
C PHE A 289 3.24 -30.96 24.86
N PHE A 290 2.21 -30.36 24.23
CA PHE A 290 1.68 -29.07 24.66
C PHE A 290 0.97 -29.15 26.02
N ASN A 291 0.37 -30.29 26.36
CA ASN A 291 -0.26 -30.50 27.66
C ASN A 291 0.75 -30.66 28.80
N GLU A 292 1.88 -31.32 28.54
CA GLU A 292 2.96 -31.50 29.50
C GLU A 292 3.76 -30.20 29.69
N ASN A 293 3.94 -29.42 28.62
CA ASN A 293 4.76 -28.20 28.61
C ASN A 293 3.93 -26.92 28.51
N ARG A 294 2.81 -26.85 29.25
CA ARG A 294 1.90 -25.68 29.21
C ARG A 294 2.53 -24.35 29.64
N GLN A 295 3.66 -24.39 30.33
CA GLN A 295 4.38 -23.20 30.80
C GLN A 295 5.53 -22.79 29.87
N ASP A 296 5.89 -23.65 28.90
CA ASP A 296 6.98 -23.35 27.98
C ASP A 296 6.45 -22.49 26.84
N ALA A 297 6.91 -21.24 26.81
CA ALA A 297 6.54 -20.29 25.77
C ALA A 297 7.19 -20.68 24.43
N LEU A 298 6.41 -21.34 23.57
CA LEU A 298 6.79 -21.69 22.20
C LEU A 298 6.73 -20.48 21.25
N CYS A 299 6.08 -19.40 21.68
CA CYS A 299 6.11 -18.10 21.05
C CYS A 299 6.26 -17.01 22.12
N LYS A 300 7.22 -16.10 21.93
CA LYS A 300 7.44 -14.95 22.81
C LYS A 300 7.21 -13.66 22.05
N ILE A 301 6.44 -12.76 22.65
CA ILE A 301 6.15 -11.46 22.06
C ILE A 301 6.71 -10.38 22.97
N PHE A 302 7.64 -9.57 22.45
CA PHE A 302 8.18 -8.42 23.16
C PHE A 302 7.58 -7.15 22.58
N ILE A 303 7.18 -6.24 23.47
CA ILE A 303 6.60 -4.95 23.10
C ILE A 303 7.43 -3.87 23.77
N THR A 304 8.03 -2.99 22.99
CA THR A 304 8.92 -1.93 23.49
C THR A 304 8.77 -0.64 22.68
N SER A 305 9.23 0.48 23.23
CA SER A 305 9.40 1.74 22.52
C SER A 305 10.87 2.01 22.23
N ASP A 306 11.11 2.75 21.16
CA ASP A 306 12.43 3.32 20.90
C ASP A 306 12.82 4.29 22.03
N PRO A 307 14.13 4.53 22.28
CA PRO A 307 14.59 5.46 23.32
C PRO A 307 13.99 6.87 23.23
N ASN A 308 13.73 7.33 21.99
CA ASN A 308 13.15 8.65 21.71
C ASN A 308 11.61 8.63 21.61
N ASP A 309 10.98 7.48 21.88
CA ASP A 309 9.53 7.26 21.75
C ASP A 309 8.96 7.64 20.37
N GLU A 310 9.79 7.53 19.32
CA GLU A 310 9.39 7.81 17.93
C GLU A 310 8.70 6.63 17.27
N HIS A 311 9.05 5.41 17.67
CA HIS A 311 8.41 4.18 17.23
C HIS A 311 8.18 3.26 18.41
N PHE A 312 7.22 2.37 18.26
CA PHE A 312 7.10 1.18 19.08
C PHE A 312 7.33 -0.06 18.23
N THR A 313 7.93 -1.07 18.83
CA THR A 313 8.27 -2.34 18.19
C THR A 313 7.52 -3.47 18.88
N ILE A 314 6.89 -4.32 18.08
CA ILE A 314 6.34 -5.60 18.49
C ILE A 314 7.20 -6.66 17.82
N SER A 315 7.96 -7.43 18.60
CA SER A 315 8.71 -8.58 18.07
C SER A 315 8.00 -9.88 18.42
N ILE A 316 7.79 -10.75 17.45
CA ILE A 316 7.19 -12.08 17.61
C ILE A 316 8.29 -13.10 17.33
N GLN A 317 8.66 -13.88 18.34
CA GLN A 317 9.69 -14.91 18.23
C GLN A 317 9.02 -16.27 18.40
N ASP A 318 8.98 -17.07 17.34
CA ASP A 318 8.45 -18.43 17.39
C ASP A 318 9.55 -19.49 17.49
N GLN A 319 9.15 -20.69 17.92
CA GLN A 319 9.96 -21.91 17.87
C GLN A 319 9.42 -22.86 16.79
N GLY A 320 9.15 -22.29 15.60
CA GLY A 320 8.53 -23.00 14.48
C GLY A 320 9.48 -23.76 13.56
N GLY A 321 10.74 -23.99 13.98
CA GLY A 321 11.73 -24.71 13.16
C GLY A 321 12.43 -23.86 12.10
N GLY A 322 12.09 -22.58 11.98
CA GLY A 322 12.74 -21.65 11.03
C GLY A 322 12.37 -21.93 9.57
N ILE A 323 13.04 -21.24 8.65
CA ILE A 323 12.93 -21.40 7.20
C ILE A 323 14.31 -21.80 6.69
N ASP A 324 14.41 -22.62 5.64
CA ASP A 324 15.73 -23.08 5.16
C ASP A 324 16.60 -21.94 4.61
N GLU A 325 16.00 -20.97 3.92
CA GLU A 325 16.67 -19.75 3.45
C GLU A 325 15.75 -18.52 3.57
N ILE A 326 16.22 -17.46 4.24
CA ILE A 326 15.59 -16.14 4.11
C ILE A 326 16.05 -15.52 2.81
N ASN A 327 15.13 -15.38 1.86
CA ASN A 327 15.32 -14.59 0.67
C ASN A 327 14.14 -13.60 0.55
N GLU A 328 14.32 -12.53 -0.22
CA GLU A 328 13.24 -11.58 -0.58
C GLU A 328 12.02 -12.29 -1.19
N THR A 329 12.21 -13.52 -1.70
CA THR A 329 11.13 -14.38 -2.17
C THR A 329 10.06 -14.68 -1.13
N LEU A 330 10.37 -14.63 0.17
CA LEU A 330 9.39 -14.82 1.23
C LEU A 330 8.31 -13.73 1.23
N PHE A 331 8.67 -12.52 0.79
CA PHE A 331 7.75 -11.39 0.63
C PHE A 331 7.14 -11.33 -0.76
N ARG A 332 7.31 -12.35 -1.60
CA ARG A 332 6.62 -12.37 -2.89
C ARG A 332 5.15 -12.65 -2.72
N TYR A 333 4.33 -11.91 -3.45
CA TYR A 333 2.92 -12.25 -3.60
C TYR A 333 2.75 -13.64 -4.22
N MET A 334 1.74 -14.38 -3.77
CA MET A 334 1.47 -15.77 -4.16
C MET A 334 2.53 -16.78 -3.76
N PHE A 335 3.53 -16.39 -2.96
CA PHE A 335 4.47 -17.34 -2.39
C PHE A 335 3.80 -18.12 -1.27
N THR A 336 3.59 -19.42 -1.49
CA THR A 336 3.14 -20.36 -0.48
C THR A 336 4.25 -21.39 -0.25
N GLY A 337 4.91 -21.34 0.90
CA GLY A 337 5.84 -22.40 1.31
C GLY A 337 5.10 -23.75 1.31
N ASP A 338 5.63 -24.73 0.56
CA ASP A 338 5.23 -26.14 0.54
C ASP A 338 3.75 -26.51 0.30
N ILE A 339 2.95 -25.65 -0.34
CA ILE A 339 1.57 -26.02 -0.79
C ILE A 339 1.59 -26.69 -2.18
N LYS A 340 2.74 -26.75 -2.86
CA LYS A 340 2.85 -27.28 -4.23
C LYS A 340 2.48 -28.77 -4.36
N GLU A 341 2.51 -29.56 -3.28
CA GLU A 341 2.25 -31.01 -3.36
C GLU A 341 0.79 -31.42 -3.12
N LYS A 342 -0.12 -30.52 -2.72
CA LYS A 342 -1.52 -30.90 -2.40
C LYS A 342 -2.59 -30.38 -3.36
N GLU A 343 -2.24 -29.52 -4.31
CA GLU A 343 -3.23 -28.90 -5.21
C GLU A 343 -3.44 -29.66 -6.54
N GLU A 344 -2.77 -30.79 -6.78
CA GLU A 344 -2.93 -31.57 -8.03
C GLU A 344 -4.20 -32.46 -8.06
N GLU A 345 -4.94 -32.65 -6.96
CA GLU A 345 -6.11 -33.56 -6.93
C GLU A 345 -7.51 -32.93 -6.96
N GLU A 346 -7.69 -31.61 -6.90
CA GLU A 346 -9.05 -31.01 -6.91
C GLU A 346 -9.30 -30.08 -8.10
N THR A 347 -9.20 -30.63 -9.31
CA THR A 347 -9.88 -30.05 -10.48
C THR A 347 -11.38 -30.31 -10.36
N ASN A 348 -12.14 -29.39 -9.76
CA ASN A 348 -13.54 -29.01 -10.13
C ASN A 348 -14.33 -28.38 -8.96
N VAL A 349 -14.01 -27.17 -8.48
CA VAL A 349 -15.05 -26.35 -7.80
C VAL A 349 -14.78 -24.84 -7.94
N ILE A 350 -15.23 -24.24 -9.04
CA ILE A 350 -15.22 -22.77 -9.23
C ILE A 350 -16.35 -22.09 -8.43
N ALA A 351 -17.31 -22.86 -7.90
CA ALA A 351 -18.48 -22.35 -7.17
C ALA A 351 -18.26 -22.13 -5.65
N ASP A 352 -17.13 -22.56 -5.09
CA ASP A 352 -16.95 -22.70 -3.63
C ASP A 352 -15.83 -21.80 -3.06
N PHE A 353 -15.36 -20.85 -3.87
CA PHE A 353 -14.19 -20.01 -3.56
C PHE A 353 -14.56 -18.72 -2.80
N GLN A 354 -15.76 -18.18 -3.00
CA GLN A 354 -16.25 -17.01 -2.26
C GLN A 354 -16.55 -17.33 -0.79
N GLU A 355 -17.04 -18.53 -0.49
CA GLU A 355 -17.24 -19.01 0.88
C GLU A 355 -15.90 -19.21 1.60
N ARG A 356 -14.89 -19.74 0.91
CA ARG A 356 -13.52 -19.91 1.44
C ARG A 356 -12.80 -18.60 1.76
N MET A 357 -13.19 -17.48 1.16
CA MET A 357 -12.61 -16.16 1.43
C MET A 357 -13.17 -15.51 2.69
N ILE A 358 -14.46 -15.67 2.97
CA ILE A 358 -15.04 -15.35 4.29
C ILE A 358 -14.44 -16.29 5.36
N GLN A 359 -14.13 -17.53 4.98
CA GLN A 359 -13.39 -18.47 5.81
C GLN A 359 -11.88 -18.19 5.90
N SER A 360 -11.27 -17.30 5.10
CA SER A 360 -9.82 -17.02 5.18
C SER A 360 -9.43 -16.22 6.43
N SER A 361 -10.40 -15.47 6.99
CA SER A 361 -10.29 -14.96 8.36
C SER A 361 -10.49 -16.04 9.44
N GLN A 362 -10.94 -17.24 9.05
CA GLN A 362 -11.20 -18.40 9.91
C GLN A 362 -10.26 -19.59 9.61
N GLN A 363 -9.26 -19.44 8.73
CA GLN A 363 -8.31 -20.50 8.35
C GLN A 363 -6.88 -20.08 8.68
N MET A 364 -6.07 -21.04 9.18
CA MET A 364 -4.66 -20.81 9.56
C MET A 364 -3.72 -20.60 8.38
N TYR A 365 -4.18 -20.85 7.16
CA TYR A 365 -3.40 -20.70 5.92
C TYR A 365 -4.16 -19.83 4.92
N GLY A 366 -3.41 -19.12 4.07
CA GLY A 366 -3.94 -18.21 3.06
C GLY A 366 -3.24 -18.36 1.72
N HIS A 367 -3.54 -17.44 0.81
CA HIS A 367 -3.14 -17.51 -0.61
C HIS A 367 -1.73 -16.96 -0.88
N GLY A 368 -0.85 -16.89 0.13
CA GLY A 368 0.50 -16.33 -0.04
C GLY A 368 0.56 -14.80 -0.21
N ILE A 369 -0.44 -14.08 0.32
CA ILE A 369 -0.52 -12.61 0.26
C ILE A 369 -0.35 -11.90 1.61
N GLY A 370 -0.53 -12.62 2.72
CA GLY A 370 -0.62 -12.01 4.06
C GLY A 370 0.65 -11.28 4.47
N LEU A 371 1.81 -11.93 4.35
CA LEU A 371 3.09 -11.35 4.76
C LEU A 371 3.53 -10.13 3.90
N PRO A 372 3.42 -10.15 2.56
CA PRO A 372 3.63 -8.96 1.73
C PRO A 372 2.70 -7.79 2.12
N ILE A 373 1.40 -8.07 2.34
CA ILE A 373 0.44 -7.03 2.79
C ILE A 373 0.83 -6.46 4.15
N CYS A 374 1.26 -7.31 5.10
CA CYS A 374 1.71 -6.86 6.41
C CYS A 374 2.88 -5.88 6.30
N ARG A 375 3.85 -6.19 5.44
CA ARG A 375 4.98 -5.31 5.15
C ARG A 375 4.49 -3.99 4.55
N LEU A 376 3.68 -4.05 3.49
CA LEU A 376 3.10 -2.87 2.83
C LEU A 376 2.32 -1.97 3.80
N TYR A 377 1.56 -2.56 4.72
CA TYR A 377 0.74 -1.82 5.70
C TYR A 377 1.60 -1.16 6.77
N ALA A 378 2.59 -1.88 7.33
CA ALA A 378 3.53 -1.29 8.28
C ALA A 378 4.28 -0.09 7.66
N GLN A 379 4.74 -0.29 6.43
CA GLN A 379 5.41 0.71 5.61
C GLN A 379 4.52 1.92 5.30
N SER A 380 3.26 1.71 4.92
CA SER A 380 2.29 2.78 4.67
C SER A 380 2.08 3.71 5.87
N PHE A 381 2.40 3.24 7.08
CA PHE A 381 2.35 4.01 8.33
C PHE A 381 3.71 4.55 8.79
N GLY A 382 4.72 4.54 7.92
CA GLY A 382 6.09 4.97 8.22
C GLY A 382 6.87 4.00 9.08
N GLY A 383 6.37 2.77 9.25
CA GLY A 383 7.03 1.70 9.98
C GLY A 383 7.79 0.74 9.07
N SER A 384 8.18 -0.41 9.63
CA SER A 384 8.88 -1.46 8.91
C SER A 384 8.53 -2.84 9.46
N LEU A 385 8.58 -3.85 8.59
CA LEU A 385 8.49 -5.26 8.96
C LEU A 385 9.77 -5.96 8.51
N SER A 386 10.49 -6.57 9.43
CA SER A 386 11.72 -7.32 9.14
C SER A 386 11.67 -8.70 9.81
N LEU A 387 12.35 -9.67 9.21
CA LEU A 387 12.44 -11.02 9.75
C LEU A 387 13.90 -11.39 9.96
N ARG A 388 14.17 -12.11 11.03
CA ARG A 388 15.40 -12.85 11.28
C ARG A 388 15.03 -14.28 11.62
N GLN A 389 15.92 -15.22 11.38
CA GLN A 389 15.65 -16.60 11.74
C GLN A 389 16.90 -17.26 12.30
N VAL A 390 16.67 -18.37 12.97
CA VAL A 390 17.70 -19.36 13.21
C VAL A 390 17.16 -20.70 12.73
N ALA A 391 17.84 -21.29 11.73
CA ALA A 391 17.41 -22.53 11.11
C ALA A 391 17.22 -23.63 12.16
N ARG A 392 16.13 -24.39 12.04
CA ARG A 392 15.73 -25.46 12.98
C ARG A 392 15.36 -24.98 14.39
N ILE A 393 15.35 -23.68 14.63
CA ILE A 393 14.89 -23.11 15.90
C ILE A 393 13.59 -22.36 15.64
N GLY A 394 13.59 -21.31 14.82
CA GLY A 394 12.42 -20.49 14.63
C GLY A 394 12.68 -19.18 13.91
N VAL A 395 11.64 -18.35 13.87
CA VAL A 395 11.64 -17.06 13.19
C VAL A 395 11.28 -15.94 14.18
N ASP A 396 12.06 -14.86 14.09
CA ASP A 396 11.84 -13.60 14.77
C ASP A 396 11.31 -12.58 13.76
N VAL A 397 10.11 -12.08 13.99
CA VAL A 397 9.51 -10.99 13.22
C VAL A 397 9.57 -9.71 14.03
N TYR A 398 10.12 -8.63 13.47
CA TYR A 398 10.17 -7.31 14.09
C TYR A 398 9.25 -6.35 13.33
N LEU A 399 8.11 -6.01 13.96
CA LEU A 399 7.17 -5.01 13.47
C LEU A 399 7.43 -3.68 14.19
N ARG A 400 7.99 -2.70 13.48
CA ARG A 400 8.22 -1.34 13.98
C ARG A 400 7.16 -0.41 13.41
N LEU A 401 6.47 0.35 14.25
CA LEU A 401 5.40 1.26 13.87
C LEU A 401 5.64 2.64 14.50
N VAL A 402 5.28 3.70 13.78
CA VAL A 402 5.49 5.09 14.24
C VAL A 402 4.61 5.39 15.45
N ASN A 403 5.22 5.89 16.51
CA ASN A 403 4.49 6.50 17.61
C ASN A 403 4.10 7.93 17.20
N LYS A 404 2.79 8.19 17.14
CA LYS A 404 2.22 9.36 16.47
C LYS A 404 2.45 10.70 17.20
N THR A 405 3.19 10.73 18.30
CA THR A 405 3.68 11.99 18.91
C THR A 405 4.72 12.71 18.05
N SER A 406 5.44 11.99 17.18
CA SER A 406 6.52 12.55 16.38
C SER A 406 6.32 12.27 14.89
N MET A 407 5.51 13.08 14.20
CA MET A 407 5.89 13.38 12.80
C MET A 407 7.27 14.01 12.90
N THR A 408 8.32 13.32 12.44
CA THR A 408 9.65 13.92 12.44
C THR A 408 9.57 15.23 11.67
N ALA A 409 10.29 16.26 12.12
CA ALA A 409 10.33 17.55 11.43
C ALA A 409 10.65 17.37 9.93
N VAL A 410 11.42 16.32 9.62
CA VAL A 410 11.77 15.82 8.30
C VAL A 410 10.54 15.38 7.49
N GLN A 411 9.65 14.53 8.02
CA GLN A 411 8.41 14.13 7.32
C GLN A 411 7.49 15.32 7.03
N ARG A 412 7.39 16.29 7.95
CA ARG A 412 6.63 17.53 7.70
C ARG A 412 7.28 18.39 6.62
N LYS A 413 8.60 18.41 6.56
CA LYS A 413 9.39 19.19 5.59
C LYS A 413 9.30 18.57 4.20
N LEU A 414 9.44 17.24 4.08
CA LEU A 414 9.25 16.47 2.86
C LEU A 414 7.83 16.59 2.32
N GLY A 415 6.80 16.43 3.16
CA GLY A 415 5.41 16.61 2.74
C GLY A 415 5.12 18.03 2.24
N ARG A 416 5.67 19.06 2.88
CA ARG A 416 5.56 20.46 2.41
C ARG A 416 6.31 20.69 1.08
N ARG A 417 7.49 20.09 0.92
CA ARG A 417 8.28 20.18 -0.32
C ARG A 417 7.55 19.49 -1.47
N TYR A 418 7.00 18.30 -1.23
CA TYR A 418 6.20 17.58 -2.21
C TYR A 418 4.92 18.33 -2.60
N GLN A 419 4.21 18.93 -1.63
CA GLN A 419 3.04 19.75 -1.94
C GLN A 419 3.40 20.98 -2.78
N ARG A 420 4.50 21.66 -2.45
CA ARG A 420 5.03 22.78 -3.25
C ARG A 420 5.39 22.34 -4.66
N TYR A 421 5.99 21.16 -4.79
CA TYR A 421 6.28 20.54 -6.09
C TYR A 421 5.00 20.32 -6.90
N ILE A 422 3.96 19.70 -6.33
CA ILE A 422 2.71 19.45 -7.07
C ILE A 422 2.01 20.75 -7.47
N SER A 423 1.95 21.73 -6.57
CA SER A 423 1.39 23.05 -6.90
C SER A 423 2.17 23.75 -8.00
N ALA A 424 3.50 23.63 -8.00
CA ALA A 424 4.33 24.16 -9.07
C ALA A 424 4.11 23.40 -10.39
N ARG A 425 3.95 22.07 -10.35
CA ARG A 425 3.66 21.25 -11.54
C ARG A 425 2.32 21.60 -12.18
N GLN A 426 1.26 21.82 -11.39
CA GLN A 426 -0.05 22.19 -11.93
C GLN A 426 -0.04 23.54 -12.66
N THR A 427 0.89 24.44 -12.32
CA THR A 427 1.07 25.73 -13.03
C THR A 427 1.91 25.65 -14.31
N PHE A 428 2.35 24.46 -14.74
CA PHE A 428 3.08 24.26 -16.01
C PHE A 428 2.16 23.89 -17.19
N GLU A 429 0.90 23.57 -16.96
CA GLU A 429 -0.03 23.13 -18.02
C GLU A 429 -0.73 24.30 -18.76
N ASP A 430 -0.45 25.56 -18.37
CA ASP A 430 -0.96 26.76 -19.02
C ASP A 430 -0.06 27.15 -20.22
N LYS A 431 -0.63 27.10 -21.43
CA LYS A 431 0.11 27.13 -22.72
C LYS A 431 0.54 28.51 -23.23
N GLU A 432 0.51 29.56 -22.42
CA GLU A 432 0.74 30.95 -22.88
C GLU A 432 1.79 31.74 -22.07
N ASP A 433 2.73 31.06 -21.42
CA ASP A 433 3.76 31.73 -20.60
C ASP A 433 5.02 32.11 -21.39
N ASP A 434 5.60 33.28 -21.05
CA ASP A 434 6.88 33.77 -21.58
C ASP A 434 8.01 32.75 -21.26
N PRO A 435 8.87 32.39 -22.24
CA PRO A 435 10.05 31.56 -22.04
C PRO A 435 10.87 31.89 -20.77
N LYS A 436 11.04 33.17 -20.41
CA LYS A 436 11.78 33.57 -19.20
C LYS A 436 11.09 33.14 -17.91
N ASP A 437 9.76 33.21 -17.86
CA ASP A 437 8.96 32.80 -16.70
C ASP A 437 8.93 31.27 -16.55
N ILE A 438 8.88 30.55 -17.68
CA ILE A 438 9.02 29.08 -17.70
C ILE A 438 10.38 28.68 -17.09
N TRP A 439 11.47 29.36 -17.48
CA TRP A 439 12.81 29.09 -16.98
C TRP A 439 12.99 29.37 -15.48
N GLU A 440 12.43 30.47 -14.96
CA GLU A 440 12.47 30.74 -13.51
C GLU A 440 11.69 29.71 -12.69
N ARG A 441 10.55 29.23 -13.19
CA ARG A 441 9.78 28.15 -12.55
C ARG A 441 10.57 26.84 -12.56
N ILE A 442 11.23 26.54 -13.66
CA ILE A 442 12.12 25.38 -13.86
C ILE A 442 13.27 25.39 -12.83
N ILE A 443 13.91 26.53 -12.56
CA ILE A 443 14.96 26.67 -11.54
C ILE A 443 14.40 26.44 -10.12
N LYS A 444 13.28 27.10 -9.79
CA LYS A 444 12.62 26.93 -8.46
C LYS A 444 12.23 25.48 -8.20
N MET A 445 11.83 24.74 -9.24
CA MET A 445 11.47 23.33 -9.14
C MET A 445 12.70 22.43 -8.94
N SER A 446 13.82 22.72 -9.62
CA SER A 446 15.10 22.04 -9.42
C SER A 446 15.60 22.12 -7.98
N ASP A 447 15.48 23.28 -7.34
CA ASP A 447 15.86 23.46 -5.93
C ASP A 447 15.00 22.61 -4.98
N VAL A 448 13.69 22.55 -5.24
CA VAL A 448 12.76 21.72 -4.45
C VAL A 448 13.09 20.24 -4.60
N LEU A 449 13.35 19.78 -5.83
CA LEU A 449 13.67 18.38 -6.14
C LEU A 449 15.02 17.96 -5.57
N SER A 450 16.05 18.80 -5.70
CA SER A 450 17.37 18.57 -5.09
C SER A 450 17.26 18.45 -3.57
N ALA A 451 16.47 19.33 -2.95
CA ALA A 451 16.27 19.29 -1.51
C ALA A 451 15.45 18.08 -1.06
N MET A 452 14.50 17.60 -1.87
CA MET A 452 13.78 16.34 -1.64
C MET A 452 14.70 15.12 -1.77
N ALA A 453 15.51 15.05 -2.83
CA ALA A 453 16.45 13.96 -3.05
C ALA A 453 17.46 13.82 -1.91
N ILE A 454 18.00 14.95 -1.43
CA ILE A 454 18.92 14.97 -0.28
C ILE A 454 18.22 14.51 1.01
N ASP A 455 17.00 14.98 1.29
CA ASP A 455 16.26 14.56 2.50
C ASP A 455 15.89 13.05 2.47
N ILE A 456 15.62 12.49 1.28
CA ILE A 456 15.32 11.06 1.06
C ILE A 456 16.57 10.19 1.29
N GLN A 457 17.74 10.63 0.82
CA GLN A 457 19.00 9.89 0.94
C GLN A 457 19.65 10.02 2.33
N THR A 458 19.54 11.18 2.99
CA THR A 458 20.22 11.48 4.27
C THR A 458 19.64 10.76 5.50
N ASN A 459 18.35 10.46 5.50
CA ASN A 459 17.61 10.12 6.72
C ASN A 459 17.12 8.67 6.80
N ASP A 460 17.60 7.76 5.94
CA ASP A 460 17.13 6.36 5.89
C ASP A 460 15.59 6.26 5.96
N ILE A 461 14.88 7.17 5.27
CA ILE A 461 13.42 7.24 5.29
C ILE A 461 12.87 6.16 4.36
N PHE A 462 13.09 4.90 4.73
CA PHE A 462 12.27 3.80 4.25
C PHE A 462 11.16 3.53 5.29
N PRO A 463 9.87 3.55 4.92
CA PRO A 463 9.37 4.00 3.62
C PRO A 463 7.94 4.56 3.64
N LEU A 464 7.77 5.80 3.22
CA LEU A 464 6.51 6.18 2.60
C LEU A 464 6.52 5.60 1.18
N TYR A 465 6.16 4.32 1.00
CA TYR A 465 6.14 3.63 -0.32
C TYR A 465 5.40 4.45 -1.39
N GLY A 466 4.40 5.22 -0.96
CA GLY A 466 3.69 6.19 -1.81
C GLY A 466 4.60 7.31 -2.29
N LEU A 467 5.32 8.00 -1.40
CA LEU A 467 6.29 9.03 -1.80
C LEU A 467 7.55 8.44 -2.45
N ASN A 468 7.96 7.21 -2.14
CA ASN A 468 9.21 6.68 -2.69
C ASN A 468 9.05 6.16 -4.12
N ASN A 469 7.94 5.49 -4.45
CA ASN A 469 7.67 5.04 -5.82
C ASN A 469 7.06 6.15 -6.67
N ILE A 470 6.13 6.95 -6.13
CA ILE A 470 5.60 8.12 -6.85
C ILE A 470 6.69 9.16 -6.97
N ALA A 471 7.43 9.55 -5.91
CA ALA A 471 8.51 10.52 -6.10
C ALA A 471 9.72 9.92 -6.83
N ARG A 472 10.06 8.62 -6.84
CA ARG A 472 11.15 8.13 -7.74
C ARG A 472 10.71 7.99 -9.18
N ASN A 473 9.53 7.42 -9.46
CA ASN A 473 9.05 7.33 -10.84
C ASN A 473 8.69 8.72 -11.36
N ASP A 474 8.01 9.57 -10.58
CA ASP A 474 7.76 10.95 -10.97
C ASP A 474 9.06 11.74 -11.04
N LEU A 475 10.05 11.58 -10.16
CA LEU A 475 11.34 12.26 -10.31
C LEU A 475 12.10 11.74 -11.53
N ASN A 476 12.03 10.46 -11.88
CA ASN A 476 12.70 9.92 -13.07
C ASN A 476 12.00 10.30 -14.37
N ILE A 477 10.67 10.17 -14.42
CA ILE A 477 9.82 10.62 -15.53
C ILE A 477 9.95 12.13 -15.68
N PHE A 478 9.94 12.88 -14.59
CA PHE A 478 10.11 14.33 -14.60
C PHE A 478 11.54 14.72 -14.97
N CYS A 479 12.59 14.12 -14.41
CA CYS A 479 13.96 14.37 -14.86
C CYS A 479 14.08 14.14 -16.37
N ARG A 480 13.37 13.15 -16.93
CA ARG A 480 13.32 12.91 -18.36
C ARG A 480 12.52 13.98 -19.12
N GLU A 481 11.26 14.25 -18.75
CA GLU A 481 10.41 15.30 -19.34
C GLU A 481 11.05 16.70 -19.22
N TYR A 482 11.83 16.91 -18.16
CA TYR A 482 12.55 18.13 -17.84
C TYR A 482 13.84 18.28 -18.64
N ILE A 483 14.59 17.19 -18.85
CA ILE A 483 15.70 17.17 -19.79
C ILE A 483 15.16 17.45 -21.20
N GLU A 484 14.05 16.82 -21.58
CA GLU A 484 13.39 17.03 -22.87
C GLU A 484 12.90 18.50 -23.01
N MET A 485 12.26 19.09 -21.99
CA MET A 485 11.87 20.51 -21.98
C MET A 485 13.08 21.46 -21.97
N ALA A 486 14.15 21.15 -21.25
CA ALA A 486 15.36 21.97 -21.23
C ALA A 486 16.06 21.95 -22.60
N ILE A 487 16.01 20.79 -23.28
CA ILE A 487 16.46 20.65 -24.67
C ILE A 487 15.57 21.48 -25.60
N ASP A 488 14.24 21.32 -25.56
CA ASP A 488 13.31 22.09 -26.40
C ASP A 488 13.41 23.61 -26.14
N PHE A 489 13.61 24.02 -24.90
CA PHE A 489 13.83 25.40 -24.51
C PHE A 489 15.14 25.95 -25.10
N SER A 490 16.23 25.21 -24.96
CA SER A 490 17.55 25.62 -25.48
C SER A 490 17.63 25.70 -27.01
N LEU A 491 16.78 24.94 -27.72
CA LEU A 491 16.66 24.99 -29.19
C LEU A 491 15.93 26.25 -29.69
N ASN A 492 15.21 26.96 -28.81
CA ASN A 492 14.34 28.08 -29.16
C ASN A 492 14.76 29.44 -28.55
N ILE A 493 15.94 29.54 -27.95
CA ILE A 493 16.48 30.78 -27.36
C ILE A 493 17.27 31.60 -28.38
N ASP A 494 17.10 32.93 -28.33
CA ASP A 494 17.99 33.88 -29.01
C ASP A 494 19.38 33.91 -28.32
N PRO A 495 20.49 33.75 -29.05
CA PRO A 495 21.85 33.52 -28.51
C PRO A 495 22.49 34.72 -27.78
N THR A 496 21.70 35.72 -27.37
CA THR A 496 22.19 36.96 -26.73
C THR A 496 21.89 37.07 -25.23
N ASP A 497 21.12 36.14 -24.65
CA ASP A 497 20.85 36.12 -23.20
C ASP A 497 21.98 35.39 -22.44
N GLU A 498 22.51 36.04 -21.39
CA GLU A 498 23.61 35.56 -20.54
C GLU A 498 23.45 34.10 -20.06
N VAL A 499 24.56 33.35 -20.03
CA VAL A 499 24.69 31.96 -19.57
C VAL A 499 23.89 31.70 -18.29
N LYS A 500 22.78 30.96 -18.40
CA LYS A 500 21.99 30.50 -17.25
C LYS A 500 22.36 29.07 -16.90
N ASN A 501 23.02 28.89 -15.75
CA ASN A 501 23.39 27.59 -15.22
C ASN A 501 22.27 27.01 -14.37
N LEU A 502 21.86 25.78 -14.67
CA LEU A 502 20.85 25.05 -13.91
C LEU A 502 21.50 23.86 -13.19
N ARG A 503 21.26 23.72 -11.88
CA ARG A 503 21.91 22.69 -11.06
C ARG A 503 20.88 21.84 -10.33
N ILE A 504 20.96 20.52 -10.52
CA ILE A 504 20.24 19.50 -9.76
C ILE A 504 21.25 18.73 -8.93
N ARG A 505 21.08 18.67 -7.60
CA ARG A 505 22.05 18.07 -6.69
C ARG A 505 21.43 16.99 -5.81
N SER A 506 22.06 15.81 -5.82
CA SER A 506 21.87 14.72 -4.86
C SER A 506 23.11 14.58 -3.96
N GLN A 507 23.14 13.62 -3.04
CA GLN A 507 24.34 13.36 -2.25
C GLN A 507 25.49 12.76 -3.07
N GLU A 508 25.16 11.97 -4.10
CA GLU A 508 26.14 11.23 -4.90
C GLU A 508 26.48 11.91 -6.21
N ARG A 509 25.61 12.76 -6.74
CA ARG A 509 25.74 13.36 -8.07
C ARG A 509 25.19 14.78 -8.13
N GLU A 510 25.87 15.65 -8.87
CA GLU A 510 25.41 16.97 -9.29
C GLU A 510 25.27 16.96 -10.82
N ILE A 511 24.11 17.36 -11.33
CA ILE A 511 23.87 17.57 -12.75
C ILE A 511 23.81 19.08 -12.96
N VAL A 512 24.72 19.60 -13.77
CA VAL A 512 24.74 21.01 -14.19
C VAL A 512 24.37 21.06 -15.66
N ILE A 513 23.30 21.76 -16.00
CA ILE A 513 22.92 22.07 -17.38
C ILE A 513 23.28 23.54 -17.62
N ALA A 514 24.22 23.79 -18.51
CA ALA A 514 24.63 25.13 -18.91
C ALA A 514 24.35 25.34 -20.40
N TYR A 515 23.99 26.55 -20.78
CA TYR A 515 23.80 26.93 -22.17
C TYR A 515 24.78 28.06 -22.50
N ASP A 516 25.58 27.87 -23.54
CA ASP A 516 26.49 28.88 -24.06
C ASP A 516 26.56 28.77 -25.59
N ASP A 517 26.27 29.88 -26.26
CA ASP A 517 26.39 30.08 -27.72
C ASP A 517 25.79 28.93 -28.58
N GLY A 518 24.53 28.56 -28.31
CA GLY A 518 23.82 27.50 -29.05
C GLY A 518 24.18 26.06 -28.65
N THR A 519 25.03 25.87 -27.64
CA THR A 519 25.46 24.54 -27.17
C THR A 519 24.96 24.27 -25.74
N ILE A 520 24.29 23.13 -25.55
CA ILE A 520 23.89 22.63 -24.23
C ILE A 520 25.01 21.79 -23.64
N PHE A 521 25.48 22.16 -22.46
CA PHE A 521 26.43 21.38 -21.67
C PHE A 521 25.68 20.70 -20.53
N VAL A 522 25.60 19.37 -20.56
CA VAL A 522 25.10 18.57 -19.43
C VAL A 522 26.30 17.95 -18.72
N ILE A 523 26.64 18.47 -17.54
CA ILE A 523 27.75 18.00 -16.72
C ILE A 523 27.18 17.16 -15.57
N ILE A 524 27.44 15.86 -15.57
CA ILE A 524 27.09 14.96 -14.45
C ILE A 524 28.36 14.72 -13.63
N GLN A 525 28.46 15.39 -12.49
CA GLN A 525 29.57 15.28 -11.56
C GLN A 525 29.24 14.29 -10.44
N SER A 526 30.13 13.32 -10.18
CA SER A 526 30.03 12.51 -8.96
C SER A 526 30.49 13.33 -7.75
N LEU A 527 29.68 13.35 -6.70
CA LEU A 527 29.95 13.97 -5.41
C LEU A 527 30.42 12.96 -4.35
N SER A 528 30.46 11.66 -4.68
CA SER A 528 30.98 10.63 -3.77
C SER A 528 32.48 10.82 -3.54
N LYS A 529 32.91 10.79 -2.26
CA LYS A 529 34.32 10.86 -1.87
C LYS A 529 35.08 9.55 -2.08
N GLU A 530 34.41 8.49 -2.53
CA GLU A 530 35.05 7.21 -2.80
C GLU A 530 35.75 7.25 -4.17
N LYS A 531 37.08 7.15 -4.12
CA LYS A 531 37.97 7.12 -5.27
C LYS A 531 37.54 6.04 -6.27
N ASN A 532 37.41 6.47 -7.52
CA ASN A 532 37.66 5.69 -8.75
C ASN A 532 37.26 4.22 -8.72
N THR A 533 35.99 3.94 -9.00
CA THR A 533 35.63 2.74 -9.77
C THR A 533 35.13 3.19 -11.14
N VAL A 534 35.92 2.90 -12.16
CA VAL A 534 35.55 3.09 -13.56
C VAL A 534 34.29 2.27 -13.82
N LEU A 535 33.18 2.93 -14.16
CA LEU A 535 31.92 2.32 -14.58
C LEU A 535 31.40 3.05 -15.82
N PRO A 536 30.61 2.36 -16.67
CA PRO A 536 30.69 2.48 -18.11
C PRO A 536 30.13 3.80 -18.63
N THR A 537 30.82 4.36 -19.62
CA THR A 537 30.33 5.42 -20.49
C THR A 537 28.98 5.02 -21.08
N PHE A 538 27.92 5.67 -20.60
CA PHE A 538 26.67 5.75 -21.36
C PHE A 538 26.90 6.74 -22.49
N SER A 539 27.13 6.25 -23.70
CA SER A 539 26.90 7.03 -24.91
C SER A 539 25.38 7.10 -25.13
N LEU A 540 24.78 8.26 -24.89
CA LEU A 540 23.60 8.61 -25.67
C LEU A 540 24.11 9.01 -27.04
N ASP A 541 23.85 8.18 -28.05
CA ASP A 541 23.87 8.67 -29.43
C ASP A 541 22.68 9.64 -29.57
N MET A 542 23.00 10.87 -29.98
CA MET A 542 22.04 11.96 -30.18
C MET A 542 21.03 11.66 -31.29
#